data_AF-A0A2N9F2B5-F1
#
_entry.id   AF-A0A2N9F2B5-F1
#
_cell.length_a   1.000
_cell.length_b   1.000
_cell.length_c   1.000
_cell.angle_alpha   90.00
_cell.angle_beta   90.00
_cell.angle_gamma   90.00
#
_symmetry.space_group_name_H-M   'P 1'
#
loop_
_entity.id
_entity.type
_entity.pdbx_description
1 polymer ?
#
loop_
_entity_poly.entity_id
_entity_poly.type
_entity_poly.pdbx_seq_one_letter_code
_entity_poly.pdbx_strand_id
1 'polypeptide(L)'
;MINKDRLVSWGYRGDPLCLLCRLQMDSRNHLYFECPVLKRVWKSVMRLCLIEDPMFDWADLEAWGVNHWKGKGLHSTICRLGLGAIVYNI
;
A
#
# COMPACT_ATOMS: atom_id res chain seq x y z
N MET A 1 -8.61 -6.77 6.96
CA MET A 1 -8.40 -5.32 6.99
C MET A 1 -9.72 -4.63 7.31
N ILE A 2 -9.71 -3.74 8.29
CA ILE A 2 -10.82 -2.84 8.60
C ILE A 2 -10.41 -1.49 8.00
N ASN A 3 -10.78 -1.23 6.74
CA ASN A 3 -10.68 0.13 6.23
C ASN A 3 -11.60 1.01 7.07
N LYS A 4 -11.28 2.30 7.22
CA LYS A 4 -12.24 3.23 7.84
C LYS A 4 -13.61 3.18 7.16
N ASP A 5 -13.68 2.85 5.87
CA ASP A 5 -14.94 2.53 5.17
C ASP A 5 -15.77 1.42 5.85
N ARG A 6 -15.12 0.34 6.30
CA ARG A 6 -15.76 -0.76 7.06
C ARG A 6 -16.05 -0.37 8.51
N LEU A 7 -15.24 0.49 9.12
CA LEU A 7 -15.52 1.02 10.45
C LEU A 7 -16.74 1.94 10.43
N VAL A 8 -16.85 2.80 9.42
CA VAL A 8 -17.97 3.73 9.20
C VAL A 8 -19.26 2.96 8.95
N SER A 9 -19.23 1.88 8.16
CA SER A 9 -20.42 1.01 7.98
C SER A 9 -20.81 0.26 9.26
N TRP A 10 -19.90 0.13 10.23
CA TRP A 10 -20.16 -0.39 11.58
C TRP A 10 -20.47 0.71 12.61
N GLY A 11 -20.73 1.94 12.18
CA GLY A 11 -21.17 3.04 13.05
C GLY A 11 -20.03 3.86 13.68
N TYR A 12 -18.78 3.67 13.24
CA TYR A 12 -17.66 4.52 13.66
C TYR A 12 -17.84 5.95 13.14
N ARG A 13 -18.02 6.91 14.05
CA ARG A 13 -18.14 8.35 13.76
C ARG A 13 -16.81 9.09 13.96
N GLY A 14 -15.69 8.45 13.65
CA GLY A 14 -14.39 9.12 13.72
C GLY A 14 -14.10 9.96 12.48
N ASP A 15 -12.98 10.68 12.52
CA ASP A 15 -12.51 11.50 11.41
C ASP A 15 -12.33 10.66 10.13
N PRO A 16 -13.07 10.96 9.05
CA PRO A 16 -13.00 10.20 7.80
C PRO A 16 -11.69 10.44 7.06
N LEU A 17 -10.88 11.41 7.47
CA LEU A 17 -9.61 11.72 6.80
C LEU A 17 -8.57 10.62 7.01
N CYS A 18 -7.69 10.48 6.01
CA CYS A 18 -6.52 9.62 6.06
C CYS A 18 -5.67 9.92 7.30
N LEU A 19 -5.32 8.89 8.05
CA LEU A 19 -4.52 9.04 9.28
C LEU A 19 -3.11 9.57 9.00
N LEU A 20 -2.59 9.33 7.80
CA LEU A 20 -1.22 9.66 7.44
C LEU A 20 -1.10 11.10 6.95
N CYS A 21 -1.90 11.50 5.96
CA CYS A 21 -1.79 12.82 5.34
C CYS A 21 -2.85 13.82 5.84
N ARG A 22 -3.99 13.35 6.35
CA ARG A 22 -5.14 14.17 6.78
C ARG A 22 -5.71 15.10 5.67
N LEU A 23 -5.44 14.80 4.40
CA LEU A 23 -5.83 15.64 3.25
C LEU A 23 -7.09 15.17 2.51
N GLN A 24 -7.36 13.87 2.52
CA GLN A 24 -8.47 13.23 1.80
C GLN A 24 -9.06 12.11 2.65
N MET A 25 -10.25 11.63 2.27
CA MET A 25 -10.87 10.49 2.93
C MET A 25 -9.98 9.26 2.90
N ASP A 26 -9.94 8.56 4.03
CA ASP A 26 -9.20 7.32 4.18
C ASP A 26 -9.89 6.21 3.40
N SER A 27 -9.37 5.94 2.21
CA SER A 27 -9.81 4.84 1.36
C SER A 27 -8.61 3.99 0.96
N ARG A 28 -8.86 2.75 0.53
CA ARG A 28 -7.79 1.87 0.04
C ARG A 28 -7.08 2.48 -1.17
N ASN A 29 -7.79 3.21 -2.03
CA ASN A 29 -7.14 3.85 -3.18
C ASN A 29 -6.31 5.05 -2.73
N HIS A 30 -6.87 5.85 -1.82
CA HIS A 30 -6.16 7.00 -1.29
C HIS A 30 -4.87 6.56 -0.59
N LEU A 31 -4.95 5.62 0.34
CA LEU A 31 -3.81 5.18 1.15
C LEU A 31 -2.66 4.70 0.26
N TYR A 32 -2.92 3.91 -0.78
CA TYR A 32 -1.86 3.26 -1.58
C TYR A 32 -1.39 4.06 -2.79
N PHE A 33 -2.27 4.82 -3.47
CA PHE A 33 -1.92 5.47 -4.74
C PHE A 33 -1.85 7.00 -4.65
N GLU A 34 -2.60 7.61 -3.74
CA GLU A 34 -2.79 9.06 -3.70
C GLU A 34 -2.19 9.72 -2.46
N CYS A 35 -2.01 8.97 -1.37
CA CYS A 35 -1.53 9.49 -0.10
C CYS A 35 -0.06 9.90 -0.25
N PRO A 36 0.27 11.19 -0.11
CA PRO A 36 1.64 11.65 -0.34
C PRO A 36 2.63 11.06 0.67
N VAL A 37 2.17 10.77 1.89
CA VAL A 37 2.99 10.13 2.93
C VAL A 37 3.31 8.69 2.56
N LEU A 38 2.29 7.88 2.27
CA LEU A 38 2.52 6.48 1.93
C LEU A 38 3.25 6.33 0.59
N LYS A 39 2.98 7.21 -0.38
CA LYS A 39 3.69 7.23 -1.66
C LYS A 39 5.20 7.38 -1.50
N ARG A 40 5.68 8.10 -0.49
CA ARG A 40 7.12 8.22 -0.17
C ARG A 40 7.69 6.91 0.40
N VAL A 41 6.94 6.26 1.29
CA VAL A 41 7.32 4.96 1.87
C VAL A 41 7.34 3.90 0.77
N TRP A 42 6.29 3.87 -0.05
CA TRP A 42 6.14 2.99 -1.20
C TRP A 42 7.29 3.14 -2.20
N LYS A 43 7.62 4.38 -2.62
CA LYS A 43 8.80 4.64 -3.47
C LYS A 43 10.11 4.17 -2.86
N SER A 44 10.22 4.16 -1.53
CA SER A 44 11.44 3.69 -0.85
C SER A 44 11.51 2.16 -0.85
N VAL A 45 10.39 1.48 -0.59
CA VAL A 45 10.31 0.01 -0.71
C VAL A 45 10.50 -0.45 -2.15
N MET A 46 9.92 0.25 -3.13
CA MET A 46 10.07 -0.04 -4.56
C MET A 46 11.54 0.10 -5.00
N ARG A 47 12.24 1.15 -4.54
CA ARG A 47 13.69 1.29 -4.78
C ARG A 47 14.52 0.18 -4.14
N LEU A 48 14.17 -0.26 -2.93
CA LEU A 48 14.81 -1.45 -2.32
C LEU A 48 14.55 -2.71 -3.16
N CYS A 49 13.42 -2.75 -3.85
CA CYS A 49 13.07 -3.79 -4.81
C CYS A 49 13.64 -3.56 -6.23
N LEU A 50 14.47 -2.53 -6.44
CA LEU A 50 15.03 -2.14 -7.74
C LEU A 50 13.95 -1.87 -8.82
N ILE A 51 12.83 -1.27 -8.41
CA ILE A 51 11.70 -0.89 -9.27
C ILE A 51 11.75 0.61 -9.48
N GLU A 52 11.86 1.06 -10.73
CA GLU A 52 11.97 2.48 -11.07
C GLU A 52 10.63 3.21 -11.11
N ASP A 53 9.50 2.51 -11.27
CA ASP A 53 8.18 3.16 -11.30
C ASP A 53 7.06 2.28 -10.70
N PRO A 54 6.48 2.66 -9.56
CA PRO A 54 5.34 1.94 -9.00
C PRO A 54 4.06 2.22 -9.79
N MET A 55 3.45 1.16 -10.30
CA MET A 55 2.21 1.20 -11.08
C MET A 55 1.03 1.80 -10.29
N PHE A 56 0.09 2.40 -11.02
CA PHE A 56 -0.91 3.33 -10.49
C PHE A 56 -2.20 2.67 -10.00
N ASP A 57 -2.36 1.34 -10.18
CA ASP A 57 -3.52 0.60 -9.65
C ASP A 57 -3.18 -0.77 -9.05
N TRP A 58 -4.19 -1.41 -8.44
CA TRP A 58 -4.04 -2.71 -7.78
C TRP A 58 -3.83 -3.87 -8.76
N ALA A 59 -4.42 -3.81 -9.95
CA ALA A 59 -4.34 -4.89 -10.93
C ALA A 59 -2.94 -4.98 -11.52
N ASP A 60 -2.34 -3.83 -11.84
CA ASP A 60 -0.97 -3.70 -12.28
C ASP A 60 0.01 -4.18 -11.20
N LEU A 61 -0.24 -3.82 -9.95
CA LEU A 61 0.59 -4.25 -8.83
C LEU A 61 0.53 -5.77 -8.62
N GLU A 62 -0.66 -6.38 -8.71
CA GLU A 62 -0.84 -7.82 -8.61
C GLU A 62 -0.16 -8.56 -9.76
N ALA A 63 -0.37 -8.11 -11.01
CA ALA A 63 0.26 -8.68 -12.18
C ALA A 63 1.79 -8.57 -12.13
N TRP A 64 2.31 -7.42 -11.68
CA TRP A 64 3.74 -7.23 -11.50
C TRP A 64 4.31 -8.16 -10.42
N GLY A 65 3.66 -8.23 -9.25
CA GLY A 65 4.09 -9.07 -8.12
C GLY A 65 4.13 -10.55 -8.47
N VAL A 66 3.11 -11.05 -9.18
CA VAL A 66 3.08 -12.45 -9.64
C VAL A 66 4.26 -12.75 -10.57
N ASN A 67 4.66 -11.82 -11.43
CA ASN A 67 5.74 -12.04 -12.39
C ASN A 67 7.13 -11.86 -11.80
N HIS A 68 7.31 -10.93 -10.87
CA HIS A 68 8.62 -10.57 -10.32
C HIS A 68 8.97 -11.29 -9.00
N TRP A 69 7.99 -11.83 -8.25
CA TRP A 69 8.24 -12.57 -7.00
C TRP A 69 8.37 -14.08 -7.17
N LYS A 70 8.62 -14.55 -8.39
CA LYS A 70 8.91 -15.98 -8.67
C LYS A 70 10.36 -16.28 -8.30
N GLY A 71 10.68 -16.33 -7.01
CA GLY A 71 12.01 -16.71 -6.53
C GLY A 71 12.14 -16.84 -5.02
N LYS A 72 13.09 -17.66 -4.56
CA LYS A 72 13.41 -17.86 -3.12
C LYS A 72 14.53 -16.93 -2.61
N GLY A 73 14.92 -15.92 -3.39
CA GLY A 73 15.99 -14.99 -3.02
C GLY A 73 15.61 -14.08 -1.84
N LEU A 74 16.62 -13.66 -1.06
CA LEU A 74 16.47 -12.71 0.04
C LEU A 74 15.72 -11.44 -0.39
N HIS A 75 16.03 -10.95 -1.59
CA HIS A 75 15.39 -9.78 -2.22
C HIS A 75 13.88 -9.98 -2.44
N SER A 76 13.47 -11.13 -3.00
CA SER A 76 12.04 -11.50 -3.15
C SER A 76 11.33 -11.57 -1.79
N THR A 77 12.01 -12.06 -0.76
CA THR A 77 11.44 -12.14 0.60
C THR A 77 11.33 -10.76 1.24
N ILE A 78 12.34 -9.89 1.10
CA ILE A 78 12.30 -8.50 1.58
C ILE A 78 11.18 -7.72 0.88
N CYS A 79 11.02 -7.90 -0.44
CA CYS A 79 9.93 -7.27 -1.18
C CYS A 79 8.56 -7.79 -0.74
N ARG A 80 8.38 -9.11 -0.59
CA ARG A 80 7.12 -9.67 -0.07
C ARG A 80 6.80 -9.21 1.35
N LEU A 81 7.81 -9.12 2.22
CA LEU A 81 7.62 -8.67 3.60
C LEU A 81 7.39 -7.16 3.69
N GLY A 82 8.11 -6.35 2.92
CA GLY A 82 7.92 -4.89 2.89
C GLY A 82 6.55 -4.52 2.34
N LEU A 83 6.11 -5.21 1.29
CA LEU A 83 4.80 -5.02 0.69
C LEU A 83 3.70 -5.60 1.56
N GLY A 84 3.88 -6.80 2.11
CA GLY A 84 2.96 -7.36 3.09
C GLY A 84 2.84 -6.46 4.32
N ALA A 85 3.93 -5.90 4.83
CA ALA A 85 3.88 -4.99 5.96
C ALA A 85 3.15 -3.69 5.59
N ILE A 86 3.39 -3.09 4.42
CA ILE A 86 2.64 -1.89 4.01
C ILE A 86 1.16 -2.23 3.77
N VAL A 87 0.87 -3.42 3.24
CA VAL A 87 -0.49 -3.87 2.92
C VAL A 87 -1.29 -4.30 4.16
N TYR A 88 -0.62 -4.84 5.18
CA TYR A 88 -1.24 -5.48 6.33
C TYR A 88 -0.94 -4.83 7.69
N ASN A 89 0.08 -3.95 7.83
CA ASN A 89 0.41 -3.23 9.08
C ASN A 89 -0.03 -1.76 9.10
N ILE A 90 -0.84 -1.30 8.14
CA ILE A 90 -1.51 0.01 8.19
C ILE A 90 -3.02 -0.18 8.26
#